data_AF-G0S1C4-F1
#
_entry.id   AF-G0S1C4-F1
#
_cell.length_a   1.000
_cell.length_b   1.000
_cell.length_c   1.000
_cell.angle_alpha   90.00
_cell.angle_beta   90.00
_cell.angle_gamma   90.00
#
_symmetry.space_group_name_H-M   'P 1'
#
loop_
_entity.id
_entity.type
_entity.pdbx_description
1 polymer ?
#
loop_
_entity_poly.entity_id
_entity_poly.type
_entity_poly.pdbx_seq_one_letter_code
_entity_poly.pdbx_strand_id
1 'polypeptide(L)'
;MDISDITPQLQQLEKDLDHAQDVLKPFLGDLNVISSKLPLLDKAKFFVLVTYTIESLLFSALRLNGVDVKNHPVFTEITRVRQYFEKIKKLEEPPAERETTVNKEAAARVIRADLADNKWIKDRLTELIANERARVAENQAKRPAEEEGESSSAAEGRSDQGSAALPKRPKKNGSKKKK
;
A
#
# COMPACT_ATOMS: atom_id res chain seq x y z
N MET A 1 -41.95 12.06 35.77
CA MET A 1 -40.74 12.12 34.92
C MET A 1 -41.09 13.11 33.83
N ASP A 2 -40.55 14.32 33.91
CA ASP A 2 -40.81 15.35 32.90
C ASP A 2 -40.44 14.79 31.53
N ILE A 3 -41.42 14.76 30.63
CA ILE A 3 -41.17 14.43 29.23
C ILE A 3 -40.38 15.62 28.71
N SER A 4 -39.05 15.49 28.62
CA SER A 4 -38.20 16.54 28.04
C SER A 4 -38.82 16.98 26.73
N ASP A 5 -39.06 18.29 26.61
CA ASP A 5 -39.57 18.87 25.38
C ASP A 5 -38.61 18.53 24.23
N ILE A 6 -39.06 17.65 23.34
CA ILE A 6 -38.30 17.13 22.19
C ILE A 6 -38.42 18.06 20.98
N THR A 7 -39.32 19.04 21.04
CA THR A 7 -39.55 20.04 19.98
C THR A 7 -38.26 20.71 19.47
N PRO A 8 -37.31 21.17 20.31
CA PRO A 8 -36.06 21.76 19.81
C PRO A 8 -35.19 20.76 19.03
N GLN A 9 -35.19 19.48 19.42
CA GLN A 9 -34.41 18.43 18.75
C GLN A 9 -35.04 18.09 17.38
N LEU A 10 -36.37 18.10 17.30
CA LEU A 10 -37.10 17.88 16.06
C LEU A 10 -36.89 19.05 15.07
N GLN A 11 -36.95 20.29 15.56
CA GLN A 11 -36.66 21.47 14.74
C GLN A 11 -35.21 21.49 14.24
N GLN A 12 -34.26 21.00 15.06
CA GLN A 12 -32.88 20.88 14.62
C GLN A 12 -32.73 19.80 13.53
N LEU A 13 -33.38 18.64 13.72
CA LEU A 13 -33.36 17.56 12.74
C LEU A 13 -33.94 18.01 11.39
N GLU A 14 -35.05 18.77 11.40
CA GLU A 14 -35.64 19.34 10.19
C GLU A 14 -34.65 20.24 9.44
N LYS A 15 -34.00 21.17 10.14
CA LYS A 15 -32.95 22.04 9.55
C LYS A 15 -31.77 21.26 8.99
N ASP A 16 -31.33 20.22 9.71
CA ASP A 16 -30.21 19.38 9.29
C ASP A 16 -30.58 18.58 8.02
N LEU A 17 -31.82 18.11 7.90
CA LEU A 17 -32.32 17.42 6.71
C LEU A 17 -32.47 18.36 5.51
N ASP A 18 -33.00 19.57 5.71
CA ASP A 18 -33.09 20.59 4.66
C ASP A 18 -31.70 20.95 4.12
N HIS A 19 -30.74 21.20 5.03
CA HIS A 19 -29.36 21.48 4.66
C HIS A 19 -28.72 20.30 3.91
N ALA A 20 -28.92 19.07 4.39
CA ALA A 20 -28.42 17.88 3.71
C ALA A 20 -29.02 17.72 2.30
N GLN A 21 -30.31 18.00 2.14
CA GLN A 21 -30.98 17.96 0.83
C GLN A 21 -30.38 18.99 -0.13
N ASP A 22 -30.14 20.22 0.33
CA ASP A 22 -29.53 21.28 -0.47
C ASP A 22 -28.11 20.93 -0.93
N VAL A 23 -27.30 20.36 -0.03
CA VAL A 23 -25.93 19.92 -0.35
C VAL A 23 -25.93 18.73 -1.32
N LEU A 24 -26.89 17.81 -1.20
CA LEU A 24 -26.96 16.61 -2.02
C LEU A 24 -27.59 16.86 -3.40
N LYS A 25 -28.43 17.88 -3.54
CA LYS A 25 -29.17 18.21 -4.77
C LYS A 25 -28.32 18.26 -6.05
N PRO A 26 -27.10 18.85 -6.08
CA PRO A 26 -26.25 18.86 -7.26
C PRO A 26 -25.78 17.47 -7.68
N PHE A 27 -25.72 16.53 -6.75
CA PHE A 27 -25.21 15.17 -6.96
C PHE A 27 -26.31 14.18 -7.37
N LEU A 28 -27.60 14.51 -7.20
CA LEU A 28 -28.74 13.63 -7.51
C LEU A 28 -29.08 13.50 -9.00
N GLY A 29 -28.44 14.29 -9.87
CA GLY A 29 -28.63 14.22 -11.33
C GLY A 29 -27.92 12.99 -11.93
N ASP A 30 -26.71 13.19 -12.47
CA ASP A 30 -25.93 12.14 -13.12
C ASP A 30 -24.60 11.87 -12.40
N LEU A 31 -24.63 10.98 -11.39
CA LEU A 31 -23.42 10.55 -10.69
C LEU A 31 -22.35 10.02 -11.65
N ASN A 32 -22.76 9.33 -12.71
CA ASN A 32 -21.85 8.78 -13.72
C ASN A 32 -21.09 9.88 -14.46
N VAL A 33 -21.77 10.99 -14.81
CA VAL A 33 -21.17 12.14 -15.51
C VAL A 33 -20.23 12.92 -14.60
N ILE A 34 -20.56 13.03 -13.31
CA ILE A 34 -19.66 13.64 -12.32
C ILE A 34 -18.42 12.76 -12.15
N SER A 35 -18.62 11.44 -11.99
CA SER A 35 -17.55 10.48 -11.75
C SER A 35 -16.61 10.27 -12.95
N SER A 36 -17.06 10.52 -14.18
CA SER A 36 -16.25 10.36 -15.39
C SER A 36 -15.24 11.49 -15.58
N LYS A 37 -15.48 12.65 -14.96
CA LYS A 37 -14.58 13.82 -14.99
C LYS A 37 -13.49 13.76 -13.93
N LEU A 38 -13.59 12.84 -12.97
CA LEU A 38 -12.66 12.72 -11.86
C LEU A 38 -11.50 11.75 -12.18
N PRO A 39 -10.28 12.03 -11.71
CA PRO A 39 -9.19 11.07 -11.77
C PRO A 39 -9.53 9.83 -10.91
N LEU A 40 -8.83 8.72 -11.17
CA LEU A 40 -9.19 7.41 -10.61
C LEU A 40 -9.33 7.40 -9.09
N LEU A 41 -8.41 8.06 -8.38
CA LEU A 41 -8.43 8.11 -6.91
C LEU A 41 -9.61 8.92 -6.38
N ASP A 42 -9.85 10.10 -6.94
CA ASP A 42 -10.96 10.97 -6.53
C ASP A 42 -12.32 10.37 -6.89
N LYS A 43 -12.38 9.63 -7.99
CA LYS A 43 -13.56 8.84 -8.36
C LYS A 43 -13.87 7.78 -7.30
N ALA A 44 -12.86 7.07 -6.79
CA ALA A 44 -13.05 6.10 -5.72
C ALA A 44 -13.53 6.76 -4.41
N LYS A 45 -12.92 7.89 -4.03
CA LYS A 45 -13.35 8.70 -2.87
C LYS A 45 -14.81 9.14 -3.00
N PHE A 46 -15.16 9.67 -4.17
CA PHE A 46 -16.52 10.14 -4.46
C PHE A 46 -17.56 9.04 -4.27
N PHE A 47 -17.35 7.86 -4.87
CA PHE A 47 -18.32 6.76 -4.72
C PHE A 47 -18.40 6.25 -3.28
N VAL A 48 -17.28 6.11 -2.57
CA VAL A 48 -17.30 5.67 -1.16
C VAL A 48 -18.02 6.68 -0.27
N LEU A 49 -17.83 7.98 -0.50
CA LEU A 49 -18.56 9.03 0.21
C LEU A 49 -20.06 9.00 -0.08
N VAL A 50 -20.47 8.83 -1.34
CA VAL A 50 -21.89 8.71 -1.70
C VAL A 50 -22.52 7.46 -1.07
N THR A 51 -21.82 6.32 -1.07
CA THR A 51 -22.34 5.12 -0.41
C THR A 51 -22.47 5.35 1.10
N TYR A 52 -21.48 6.00 1.73
CA TYR A 52 -21.53 6.37 3.14
C TYR A 52 -22.72 7.28 3.47
N THR A 53 -23.03 8.28 2.64
CA THR A 53 -24.17 9.18 2.89
C THR A 53 -25.50 8.44 2.80
N ILE A 54 -25.68 7.56 1.80
CA ILE A 54 -26.89 6.74 1.66
C ILE A 54 -27.09 5.82 2.87
N GLU A 55 -26.04 5.10 3.27
CA GLU A 55 -26.10 4.20 4.42
C GLU A 55 -26.35 4.95 5.74
N SER A 56 -25.77 6.14 5.90
CA SER A 56 -25.98 6.99 7.08
C SER A 56 -27.40 7.55 7.17
N LEU A 57 -27.99 7.93 6.03
CA LEU A 57 -29.39 8.36 5.97
C LEU A 57 -30.34 7.19 6.25
N LEU A 58 -30.06 6.02 5.68
CA LEU A 58 -30.83 4.80 5.94
C LEU A 58 -30.73 4.39 7.41
N PHE A 59 -29.54 4.44 7.99
CA PHE A 59 -29.31 4.19 9.42
C PHE A 59 -30.15 5.13 10.29
N SER A 60 -30.14 6.43 9.99
CA SER A 60 -30.94 7.43 10.70
C SER A 60 -32.44 7.17 10.56
N ALA A 61 -32.91 6.84 9.35
CA ALA A 61 -34.31 6.49 9.12
C ALA A 61 -34.75 5.25 9.91
N LEU A 62 -33.92 4.20 9.97
CA LEU A 62 -34.22 3.01 10.77
C LEU A 62 -34.29 3.31 12.27
N ARG A 63 -33.42 4.20 12.78
CA ARG A 63 -33.46 4.64 14.17
C ARG A 63 -34.74 5.41 14.50
N LEU A 64 -35.20 6.28 13.59
CA LEU A 64 -36.45 7.02 13.77
C LEU A 64 -37.67 6.10 13.78
N ASN A 65 -37.62 4.98 13.06
CA ASN A 65 -38.66 3.95 13.07
C ASN A 65 -38.57 3.00 14.28
N GLY A 66 -37.65 3.23 15.22
CA GLY A 66 -37.50 2.40 16.42
C GLY A 66 -36.88 1.02 16.20
N VAL A 67 -36.25 0.79 15.04
CA VAL A 67 -35.56 -0.47 14.73
C VAL A 67 -34.21 -0.51 15.45
N ASP A 68 -33.85 -1.64 16.05
CA ASP A 68 -32.52 -1.85 16.62
C ASP A 68 -31.47 -2.02 15.52
N VAL A 69 -30.75 -0.94 15.24
CA VAL A 69 -29.82 -0.88 14.12
C VAL A 69 -28.53 -1.65 14.38
N LYS A 70 -28.21 -2.02 15.63
CA LYS A 70 -27.01 -2.81 15.95
C LYS A 70 -27.11 -4.25 15.42
N ASN A 71 -28.32 -4.81 15.46
CA ASN A 71 -28.61 -6.14 14.95
C ASN A 71 -29.08 -6.13 13.48
N HIS A 72 -29.22 -4.94 12.88
CA HIS A 72 -29.69 -4.79 11.51
C HIS A 72 -28.54 -4.95 10.49
N PRO A 73 -28.77 -5.56 9.31
CA PRO A 73 -27.77 -5.69 8.24
C PRO A 73 -27.14 -4.38 7.76
N VAL A 74 -27.79 -3.23 8.01
CA VAL A 74 -27.20 -1.92 7.68
C VAL A 74 -25.88 -1.69 8.44
N PHE A 75 -25.73 -2.24 9.64
CA PHE A 75 -24.48 -2.11 10.39
C PHE A 75 -23.31 -2.85 9.71
N THR A 76 -23.58 -3.97 9.02
CA THR A 76 -22.55 -4.68 8.25
C THR A 76 -22.12 -3.87 7.03
N GLU A 77 -23.06 -3.19 6.36
CA GLU A 77 -22.72 -2.30 5.23
C GLU A 77 -21.91 -1.08 5.69
N ILE A 78 -22.27 -0.45 6.81
CA ILE A 78 -21.47 0.65 7.39
C ILE A 78 -20.03 0.20 7.70
N THR A 79 -19.89 -1.01 8.25
CA THR A 79 -18.57 -1.61 8.53
C THR A 79 -17.80 -1.85 7.24
N ARG A 80 -18.48 -2.28 6.18
CA ARG A 80 -17.90 -2.49 4.86
C ARG A 80 -17.42 -1.17 4.23
N VAL A 81 -18.20 -0.09 4.32
CA VAL A 81 -17.79 1.25 3.87
C VAL A 81 -16.55 1.74 4.61
N ARG A 82 -16.47 1.52 5.92
CA ARG A 82 -15.26 1.83 6.71
C ARG A 82 -14.02 1.11 6.18
N GLN A 83 -14.13 -0.16 5.80
CA GLN A 83 -13.02 -0.89 5.19
C GLN A 83 -12.57 -0.28 3.86
N TYR A 84 -13.48 0.28 3.07
CA TYR A 84 -13.12 0.97 1.84
C TYR A 84 -12.42 2.31 2.11
N PHE A 85 -12.82 3.08 3.12
CA PHE A 85 -12.05 4.25 3.56
C PHE A 85 -10.62 3.88 3.96
N GLU A 86 -10.43 2.78 4.69
CA GLU A 86 -9.09 2.30 5.06
C GLU A 86 -8.27 1.88 3.84
N LYS A 87 -8.88 1.28 2.82
CA LYS A 87 -8.20 0.93 1.56
C LYS A 87 -7.75 2.18 0.81
N ILE A 88 -8.63 3.19 0.69
CA ILE A 88 -8.29 4.45 0.03
C ILE A 88 -7.17 5.16 0.81
N LYS A 89 -7.26 5.23 2.13
CA LYS A 89 -6.22 5.84 2.98
C LYS A 89 -4.84 5.19 2.78
N LYS A 90 -4.79 3.85 2.71
CA LYS A 90 -3.55 3.11 2.43
C LYS A 90 -2.96 3.39 1.04
N LEU A 91 -3.78 3.82 0.08
CA LEU A 91 -3.34 4.20 -1.26
C LEU A 91 -2.87 5.65 -1.32
N GLU A 92 -3.49 6.54 -0.54
CA GLU A 92 -3.08 7.95 -0.40
C GLU A 92 -1.79 8.11 0.38
N GLU A 93 -1.67 7.37 1.47
CA GLU A 93 -0.50 7.30 2.34
C GLU A 93 0.12 5.92 2.16
N PRO A 94 0.83 5.66 1.05
CA PRO A 94 1.49 4.39 0.88
C PRO A 94 2.42 4.17 2.07
N PRO A 95 2.35 3.01 2.77
CA PRO A 95 3.29 2.71 3.83
C PRO A 95 4.71 2.85 3.26
N ALA A 96 5.63 3.34 4.10
CA ALA A 96 7.04 3.49 3.76
C ALA A 96 7.53 2.29 2.94
N GLU A 97 8.29 2.57 1.88
CA GLU A 97 8.74 1.58 0.91
C GLU A 97 9.14 0.28 1.60
N ARG A 98 8.67 -0.85 1.05
CA ARG A 98 8.98 -2.17 1.62
C ARG A 98 10.49 -2.29 1.80
N GLU A 99 10.96 -2.28 3.05
CA GLU A 99 12.37 -2.47 3.40
C GLU A 99 12.91 -3.84 2.95
N THR A 100 12.00 -4.79 2.67
CA THR A 100 12.33 -6.11 2.15
C THR A 100 12.56 -6.05 0.64
N THR A 101 13.70 -5.49 0.25
CA THR A 101 14.23 -5.68 -1.10
C THR A 101 14.75 -7.10 -1.26
N VAL A 102 14.40 -7.77 -2.37
CA VAL A 102 14.93 -9.10 -2.66
C VAL A 102 16.42 -8.97 -2.91
N ASN A 103 17.25 -9.62 -2.08
CA ASN A 103 18.68 -9.71 -2.32
C ASN A 103 18.92 -10.60 -3.56
N LYS A 104 19.04 -9.94 -4.72
CA LYS A 104 19.25 -10.59 -6.02
C LYS A 104 20.51 -11.47 -6.02
N GLU A 105 21.53 -11.10 -5.26
CA GLU A 105 22.76 -11.88 -5.15
C GLU A 105 22.55 -13.16 -4.34
N ALA A 106 21.84 -13.09 -3.22
CA ALA A 106 21.51 -14.26 -2.41
C ALA A 106 20.63 -15.24 -3.20
N ALA A 107 19.60 -14.74 -3.88
CA ALA A 107 18.76 -15.55 -4.77
C ALA A 107 19.59 -16.21 -5.88
N ALA A 108 20.51 -15.47 -6.51
CA ALA A 108 21.41 -16.02 -7.52
C ALA A 108 22.35 -17.10 -6.96
N ARG A 109 22.81 -16.98 -5.70
CA ARG A 109 23.63 -18.01 -5.04
C ARG A 109 22.83 -19.27 -4.76
N VAL A 110 21.59 -19.14 -4.30
CA VAL A 110 20.69 -20.28 -4.06
C VAL A 110 20.42 -21.03 -5.37
N ILE A 111 20.07 -20.31 -6.43
CA ILE A 111 19.80 -20.91 -7.76
C ILE A 111 21.07 -21.58 -8.30
N ARG A 112 22.25 -20.96 -8.19
CA ARG A 112 23.51 -21.56 -8.66
C ARG A 112 23.90 -22.82 -7.88
N ALA A 113 23.60 -22.88 -6.59
CA ALA A 113 23.90 -24.05 -5.76
C ALA A 113 23.01 -25.24 -6.11
N ASP A 114 21.72 -25.00 -6.36
CA ASP A 114 20.75 -26.04 -6.74
C ASP A 114 20.98 -26.56 -8.18
N LEU A 115 21.37 -25.67 -9.10
CA LEU A 115 21.70 -26.03 -10.48
C LEU A 115 23.16 -26.51 -10.63
N ALA A 116 23.88 -26.77 -9.53
CA ALA A 116 25.29 -27.10 -9.57
C ALA A 116 25.61 -28.47 -10.19
N ASP A 117 24.63 -29.35 -10.35
CA ASP A 117 24.88 -30.72 -10.81
C ASP A 117 24.79 -30.87 -12.33
N ASN A 118 24.22 -29.87 -13.04
CA ASN A 118 24.00 -29.92 -14.48
C ASN A 118 24.86 -28.89 -15.24
N LYS A 119 25.96 -29.35 -15.86
CA LYS A 119 26.92 -28.50 -16.58
C LYS A 119 26.29 -27.68 -17.72
N TRP A 120 25.37 -28.28 -18.48
CA TRP A 120 24.68 -27.62 -19.59
C TRP A 120 23.79 -26.45 -19.12
N ILE A 121 23.18 -26.57 -17.93
CA ILE A 121 22.32 -25.52 -17.36
C ILE A 121 23.18 -24.36 -16.85
N LYS A 122 24.33 -24.67 -16.24
CA LYS A 122 25.28 -23.65 -15.76
C LYS A 122 25.73 -22.72 -16.88
N ASP A 123 26.19 -23.28 -18.00
CA ASP A 123 26.74 -22.51 -19.10
C ASP A 123 25.66 -21.57 -19.67
N ARG A 124 24.44 -22.09 -19.89
CA ARG A 124 23.28 -21.30 -20.33
C ARG A 124 22.88 -20.21 -19.32
N LEU A 125 22.95 -20.50 -18.02
CA LEU A 125 22.62 -19.53 -16.97
C LEU A 125 23.66 -18.40 -16.93
N THR A 126 24.94 -18.72 -17.10
CA THR A 126 26.00 -17.71 -17.14
C THR A 126 25.86 -16.76 -18.33
N GLU A 127 25.48 -17.30 -19.50
CA GLU A 127 25.21 -16.51 -20.70
C GLU A 127 24.01 -15.58 -20.50
N LEU A 128 22.90 -16.08 -19.94
CA LEU A 128 21.72 -15.28 -19.64
C LEU A 128 22.01 -14.16 -18.64
N ILE A 129 22.79 -14.44 -17.58
CA ILE A 129 23.21 -13.44 -16.59
C ILE A 129 24.08 -12.36 -17.24
N ALA A 130 24.98 -12.73 -18.14
CA ALA A 130 25.84 -11.78 -18.85
C ALA A 130 25.00 -10.87 -19.78
N ASN A 131 24.05 -11.46 -20.50
CA ASN A 131 23.16 -10.73 -21.41
C ASN A 131 22.24 -9.76 -20.65
N GLU A 132 21.65 -10.19 -19.53
CA GLU A 132 20.84 -9.28 -18.69
C GLU A 132 21.67 -8.14 -18.11
N ARG A 133 22.90 -8.40 -17.66
CA ARG A 133 23.79 -7.35 -17.15
C ARG A 133 24.17 -6.33 -18.23
N ALA A 134 24.44 -6.80 -19.44
CA ALA A 134 24.70 -5.93 -20.58
C ALA A 134 23.47 -5.06 -20.92
N ARG A 135 22.27 -5.67 -20.92
CA ARG A 135 21.01 -4.96 -21.18
C ARG A 135 20.67 -3.93 -20.09
N VAL A 136 20.96 -4.24 -18.82
CA VAL A 136 20.79 -3.28 -17.72
C VAL A 136 21.77 -2.11 -17.85
N ALA A 137 23.04 -2.39 -18.17
CA ALA A 137 24.04 -1.34 -18.40
C ALA A 137 23.67 -0.44 -19.59
N GLU A 138 23.15 -1.02 -20.68
CA GLU A 138 22.66 -0.27 -21.84
C GLU A 138 21.45 0.61 -21.49
N ASN A 139 20.49 0.09 -20.73
CA ASN A 139 19.33 0.86 -20.29
C ASN A 139 19.68 1.97 -19.28
N GLN A 140 20.72 1.78 -18.47
CA GLN A 140 21.24 2.82 -17.56
C GLN A 140 21.96 3.93 -18.32
N ALA A 141 22.67 3.61 -19.40
CA ALA A 141 23.35 4.60 -20.24
C ALA A 141 22.38 5.47 -21.08
N LYS A 142 21.12 5.01 -21.29
CA LYS A 142 20.10 5.72 -22.07
C LYS A 142 19.17 6.64 -21.25
N ARG A 143 19.40 6.81 -19.94
CA ARG A 143 18.71 7.83 -19.11
C ARG A 143 19.55 9.12 -19.07
N PRO A 144 19.22 10.17 -19.84
CA PRO A 144 19.85 11.49 -19.67
C PRO A 144 19.35 12.17 -18.38
N ALA A 145 20.20 13.05 -17.85
CA ALA A 145 20.04 13.81 -16.62
C ALA A 145 18.76 14.69 -16.60
N GLU A 146 17.82 14.35 -15.72
CA GLU A 146 16.83 15.27 -15.15
C GLU A 146 16.44 14.69 -13.77
N GLU A 147 17.08 15.23 -12.73
CA GLU A 147 16.73 15.26 -11.29
C GLU A 147 18.03 15.41 -10.47
N GLU A 148 18.73 16.54 -10.65
CA GLU A 148 19.50 17.15 -9.57
C GLU A 148 18.62 18.25 -8.96
N GLY A 149 18.15 18.04 -7.74
CA GLY A 149 17.37 19.01 -6.99
C GLY A 149 16.92 18.49 -5.63
N GLU A 150 17.67 18.87 -4.58
CA GLU A 150 17.35 18.78 -3.14
C GLU A 150 17.36 17.36 -2.52
N SER A 151 18.23 16.99 -1.58
CA SER A 151 18.90 17.77 -0.55
C SER A 151 20.16 17.04 -0.06
N SER A 152 21.29 17.74 -0.07
CA SER A 152 22.49 17.37 0.66
C SER A 152 22.39 17.93 2.08
N SER A 153 22.57 17.07 3.10
CA SER A 153 23.26 17.53 4.32
C SER A 153 23.91 16.37 5.09
N ALA A 154 25.23 16.50 5.23
CA ALA A 154 26.06 16.14 6.38
C ALA A 154 26.09 14.67 6.86
N ALA A 155 27.19 13.96 6.57
CA ALA A 155 28.36 13.98 7.44
C ALA A 155 29.45 13.04 6.91
N GLU A 156 30.59 13.63 6.56
CA GLU A 156 31.81 12.98 6.13
C GLU A 156 32.53 12.23 7.26
N GLY A 157 33.28 11.19 6.86
CA GLY A 157 34.69 11.10 7.24
C GLY A 157 35.07 10.07 8.29
N ARG A 158 35.63 8.93 7.86
CA ARG A 158 36.92 8.48 8.38
C ARG A 158 37.62 7.49 7.44
N SER A 159 38.84 7.87 7.07
CA SER A 159 39.85 7.08 6.39
C SER A 159 40.25 5.83 7.19
N ASP A 160 40.54 4.73 6.50
CA ASP A 160 41.51 3.77 7.03
C ASP A 160 42.31 3.09 5.89
N GLN A 161 43.61 3.39 5.90
CA GLN A 161 44.65 2.60 5.23
C GLN A 161 45.04 1.48 6.19
N GLY A 162 44.92 0.23 5.77
CA GLY A 162 45.36 -0.87 6.63
C GLY A 162 45.23 -2.24 5.98
N SER A 163 46.24 -2.60 5.19
CA SER A 163 46.50 -3.97 4.79
C SER A 163 46.82 -4.83 6.03
N ALA A 164 45.81 -5.52 6.58
CA ALA A 164 46.00 -6.56 7.60
C ALA A 164 45.53 -7.91 7.07
N ALA A 165 46.48 -8.81 6.90
CA ALA A 165 46.29 -10.19 6.49
C ALA A 165 45.34 -10.95 7.42
N LEU A 166 44.34 -11.61 6.84
CA LEU A 166 43.46 -12.54 7.57
C LEU A 166 44.24 -13.82 7.97
N PRO A 167 44.10 -14.31 9.21
CA PRO A 167 44.77 -15.54 9.64
C PRO A 167 44.12 -16.77 8.99
N LYS A 168 44.98 -17.65 8.45
CA LYS A 168 44.60 -18.95 7.88
C LYS A 168 43.97 -19.84 8.98
N ARG A 169 42.76 -20.37 8.73
CA ARG A 169 42.13 -21.40 9.58
C ARG A 169 42.99 -22.68 9.58
N PRO A 170 43.22 -23.33 10.73
CA PRO A 170 43.97 -24.58 10.77
C PRO A 170 43.17 -25.74 10.20
N LYS A 171 43.82 -26.55 9.35
CA LYS A 171 43.28 -27.83 8.84
C LYS A 171 43.14 -28.82 9.99
N LYS A 172 41.92 -29.24 10.30
CA LYS A 172 41.64 -30.36 11.21
C LYS A 172 41.88 -31.67 10.46
N ASN A 173 43.06 -32.26 10.63
CA ASN A 173 43.35 -33.62 10.17
C ASN A 173 42.48 -34.60 10.98
N GLY A 174 41.44 -35.15 10.36
CA GLY A 174 40.70 -36.30 10.89
C GLY A 174 41.60 -37.54 10.82
N SER A 175 42.13 -37.96 11.97
CA SER A 175 42.78 -39.25 12.13
C SER A 175 41.76 -40.36 11.89
N LYS A 176 41.89 -41.05 10.74
CA LYS A 176 41.27 -42.36 10.52
C LYS A 176 41.88 -43.35 11.52
N LYS A 177 41.16 -43.65 12.60
CA LYS A 177 41.42 -44.85 13.41
C LYS A 177 40.91 -46.06 12.59
N LYS A 178 41.84 -46.88 12.11
CA LYS A 178 41.59 -48.19 11.49
C LYS A 178 41.50 -49.25 12.59
N LYS A 179 40.52 -50.15 12.41
CA LYS A 179 40.35 -51.50 12.99
C LYS A 179 40.33 -51.62 14.51
#